data_AF-A0A6P0IPD1-F1
#
_entry.id   AF-A0A6P0IPD1-F1
#
_cell.length_a   1.000
_cell.length_b   1.000
_cell.length_c   1.000
_cell.angle_alpha   90.00
_cell.angle_beta   90.00
_cell.angle_gamma   90.00
#
_symmetry.space_group_name_H-M   'P 1'
#
loop_
_entity.id
_entity.type
_entity.pdbx_description
1 polymer ?
#
loop_
_entity_poly.entity_id
_entity_poly.type
_entity_poly.pdbx_seq_one_letter_code
_entity_poly.pdbx_strand_id
1 'polypeptide(L)'
;MPAALRITLTTQEHQTLKELEVAECVPRRTKQRATALRLNAKGGKVKAIADYLGWAQSTVRQTIHRWNHHGLAGLWEAKGRGRKPSWTSQDWEALEQWLQEPRSISSRQLSQRWAKQRQVFVGAEQVRRILKKKWRWKRFRKKPPVPKNPELKAAKKRDLQTLKLWAQEDLITLLYLDESGCCSESPLYYGYSPIGQQKSISQRSRKGRRVNIMGVWEQDNRFEYTLKVGTYNANSYLRFMEWQAQKAMKRLFETGKPTVIIHSGRFNPSCQGS
;
A
#
# COMPACT_ATOMS: atom_id res chain seq x y z
N MET A 1 33.47 -49.80 31.01
CA MET A 1 32.23 -49.06 31.33
C MET A 1 32.57 -47.58 31.38
N PRO A 2 31.95 -46.69 30.57
CA PRO A 2 32.21 -45.26 30.68
C PRO A 2 31.74 -44.73 32.04
N ALA A 3 32.49 -43.80 32.61
CA ALA A 3 32.20 -43.18 33.90
C ALA A 3 30.77 -42.61 33.94
N ALA A 4 30.14 -42.68 35.11
CA ALA A 4 28.80 -42.15 35.30
C ALA A 4 28.79 -40.63 35.09
N LEU A 5 28.08 -40.17 34.06
CA LEU A 5 27.87 -38.73 33.82
C LEU A 5 27.07 -38.13 34.99
N ARG A 6 27.74 -37.32 35.79
CA ARG A 6 27.17 -36.61 36.93
C ARG A 6 27.55 -35.14 36.84
N ILE A 7 26.58 -34.28 37.12
CA ILE A 7 26.81 -32.85 37.29
C ILE A 7 26.79 -32.51 38.77
N THR A 8 27.63 -31.55 39.16
CA THR A 8 27.54 -30.87 40.45
C THR A 8 26.93 -29.50 40.19
N LEU A 9 25.87 -29.17 40.92
CA LEU A 9 25.19 -27.88 40.83
C LEU A 9 25.47 -27.08 42.09
N THR A 10 25.79 -25.80 41.93
CA THR A 10 25.85 -24.86 43.05
C THR A 10 24.45 -24.58 43.60
N THR A 11 24.37 -24.05 44.82
CA THR A 11 23.10 -23.68 45.46
C THR A 11 22.30 -22.69 44.59
N GLN A 12 22.99 -21.73 43.96
CA GLN A 12 22.37 -20.74 43.07
C GLN A 12 21.82 -21.37 41.79
N GLU A 13 22.57 -22.28 41.16
CA GLU A 13 22.11 -22.99 39.95
C GLU A 13 20.93 -23.90 40.26
N HIS A 14 20.94 -24.56 41.42
CA HIS A 14 19.82 -25.38 41.88
C HIS A 14 18.54 -24.56 42.06
N GLN A 15 18.65 -23.35 42.64
CA GLN A 15 17.54 -22.43 42.79
C GLN A 15 17.04 -21.92 41.43
N THR A 16 17.95 -21.51 40.55
CA THR A 16 17.62 -21.04 39.20
C THR A 16 16.89 -22.11 38.38
N LEU A 17 17.37 -23.37 38.42
CA LEU A 17 16.72 -24.47 37.72
C LEU A 17 15.34 -24.81 38.30
N LYS A 18 15.14 -24.62 39.62
CA LYS A 18 13.83 -24.80 40.27
C LYS A 18 12.85 -23.72 39.84
N GLU A 19 13.30 -22.48 39.75
CA GLU A 19 12.48 -21.35 39.28
C GLU A 19 12.08 -21.53 37.80
N LEU A 20 12.99 -22.02 36.96
CA LEU A 20 12.71 -22.32 35.54
C LEU A 20 11.63 -23.38 35.32
N GLU A 21 11.47 -24.35 36.23
CA GLU A 21 10.40 -25.36 36.13
C GLU A 21 9.02 -24.74 36.34
N VAL A 22 8.91 -23.78 37.25
CA VAL A 22 7.64 -23.15 37.64
C VAL A 22 7.26 -22.02 36.67
N ALA A 23 8.22 -21.23 36.20
CA ALA A 23 7.99 -20.03 35.39
C ALA A 23 7.08 -20.27 34.16
N GLU A 24 6.03 -19.46 33.99
CA GLU A 24 5.02 -19.65 32.93
C GLU A 24 5.54 -19.38 31.52
N CYS A 25 6.46 -18.42 31.35
CA CYS A 25 6.97 -18.01 30.03
C CYS A 25 8.11 -18.90 29.48
N VAL A 26 8.40 -20.05 30.11
CA VAL A 26 9.50 -20.94 29.71
C VAL A 26 8.97 -22.11 28.87
N PRO A 27 9.54 -22.39 27.67
CA PRO A 27 9.13 -23.52 26.85
C PRO A 27 9.20 -24.85 27.60
N ARG A 28 8.20 -25.72 27.39
CA ARG A 28 8.10 -27.04 28.07
C ARG A 28 9.40 -27.86 28.00
N ARG A 29 10.08 -27.83 26.86
CA ARG A 29 11.33 -28.59 26.64
C ARG A 29 12.48 -28.08 27.51
N THR A 30 12.56 -26.76 27.74
CA THR A 30 13.54 -26.14 28.63
C THR A 30 13.27 -26.54 30.09
N LYS A 31 11.99 -26.56 30.50
CA LYS A 31 11.58 -27.04 31.84
C LYS A 31 11.98 -28.49 32.08
N GLN A 32 11.67 -29.38 31.14
CA GLN A 32 12.01 -30.81 31.23
C GLN A 32 13.53 -31.03 31.27
N ARG A 33 14.33 -30.22 30.56
CA ARG A 33 15.80 -30.26 30.66
C ARG A 33 16.28 -29.83 32.04
N ALA A 34 15.70 -28.76 32.62
CA ALA A 34 16.01 -28.34 33.98
C ALA A 34 15.72 -29.45 35.01
N THR A 35 14.57 -30.13 34.88
CA THR A 35 14.22 -31.29 35.71
C THR A 35 15.19 -32.45 35.54
N ALA A 36 15.60 -32.76 34.29
CA ALA A 36 16.59 -33.80 34.02
C ALA A 36 17.94 -33.52 34.73
N LEU A 37 18.40 -32.26 34.69
CA LEU A 37 19.64 -31.84 35.35
C LEU A 37 19.52 -31.91 36.87
N ARG A 38 18.41 -31.42 37.46
CA ARG A 38 18.17 -31.49 38.90
C ARG A 38 18.11 -32.94 39.40
N LEU A 39 17.49 -33.85 38.63
CA LEU A 39 17.46 -35.27 38.94
C LEU A 39 18.84 -35.94 38.84
N ASN A 40 19.68 -35.53 37.88
CA ASN A 40 21.05 -36.02 37.76
C ASN A 40 21.94 -35.54 38.91
N ALA A 41 21.83 -34.27 39.30
CA ALA A 41 22.56 -33.71 40.44
C ALA A 41 22.20 -34.39 41.78
N LYS A 42 20.95 -34.83 41.94
CA LYS A 42 20.49 -35.63 43.09
C LYS A 42 20.99 -37.10 43.07
N GLY A 43 21.82 -37.48 42.09
CA GLY A 43 22.39 -38.82 41.98
C GLY A 43 21.61 -39.78 41.07
N GLY A 44 20.59 -39.31 40.37
CA GLY A 44 19.82 -40.12 39.42
C GLY A 44 20.68 -40.66 38.27
N LYS A 45 20.60 -41.97 38.01
CA LYS A 45 21.25 -42.60 36.85
C LYS A 45 20.54 -42.18 35.57
N VAL A 46 21.31 -42.03 34.48
CA VAL A 46 20.80 -41.63 33.14
C VAL A 46 19.60 -42.48 32.69
N LYS A 47 19.61 -43.80 32.95
CA LYS A 47 18.50 -44.71 32.63
C LYS A 47 17.23 -44.36 33.39
N ALA A 48 17.31 -44.20 34.71
CA ALA A 48 16.15 -43.87 35.55
C ALA A 48 15.55 -42.48 35.19
N ILE A 49 16.39 -41.51 34.85
CA ILE A 49 15.94 -40.18 34.40
C ILE A 49 15.24 -40.27 33.05
N ALA A 50 15.80 -41.07 32.13
CA ALA A 50 15.21 -41.31 30.82
C ALA A 50 13.82 -41.96 30.94
N ASP A 51 13.70 -42.99 31.80
CA ASP A 51 12.43 -43.68 32.05
C ASP A 51 11.40 -42.74 32.70
N TYR A 52 11.79 -41.92 33.68
CA TYR A 52 10.92 -40.95 34.35
C TYR A 52 10.39 -39.84 33.42
N LEU A 53 11.23 -39.34 32.50
CA LEU A 53 10.85 -38.27 31.57
C LEU A 53 10.29 -38.81 30.23
N GLY A 54 10.29 -40.12 30.01
CA GLY A 54 9.93 -40.74 28.74
C GLY A 54 10.90 -40.36 27.60
N TRP A 55 12.18 -40.19 27.89
CA TRP A 55 13.22 -39.74 26.94
C TRP A 55 14.14 -40.89 26.52
N ALA A 56 14.82 -40.75 25.39
CA ALA A 56 15.94 -41.62 25.06
C ALA A 56 17.14 -41.30 25.98
N GLN A 57 17.89 -42.33 26.41
CA GLN A 57 19.09 -42.15 27.23
C GLN A 57 20.12 -41.21 26.56
N SER A 58 20.21 -41.23 25.22
CA SER A 58 21.06 -40.33 24.45
C SER A 58 20.68 -38.85 24.62
N THR A 59 19.38 -38.53 24.72
CA THR A 59 18.89 -37.17 24.93
C THR A 59 19.23 -36.64 26.33
N VAL A 60 19.16 -37.50 27.34
CA VAL A 60 19.59 -37.15 28.71
C VAL A 60 21.09 -36.88 28.73
N ARG A 61 21.92 -37.74 28.11
CA ARG A 61 23.37 -37.51 27.99
C ARG A 61 23.68 -36.19 27.27
N GLN A 62 23.03 -35.93 26.13
CA GLN A 62 23.22 -34.68 25.38
C GLN A 62 22.82 -33.45 26.21
N THR A 63 21.78 -33.54 27.02
CA THR A 63 21.34 -32.44 27.89
C THR A 63 22.40 -32.14 28.95
N ILE A 64 22.97 -33.18 29.57
CA ILE A 64 24.09 -33.05 30.52
C ILE A 64 25.32 -32.44 29.85
N HIS A 65 25.70 -32.92 28.66
CA HIS A 65 26.84 -32.35 27.93
C HIS A 65 26.61 -30.88 27.57
N ARG A 66 25.42 -30.51 27.10
CA ARG A 66 25.09 -29.11 26.80
C ARG A 66 25.18 -28.23 28.04
N TRP A 67 24.74 -28.72 29.19
CA TRP A 67 24.91 -28.01 30.46
C TRP A 67 26.38 -27.82 30.81
N ASN A 68 27.20 -28.87 30.72
CA ASN A 68 28.63 -28.77 31.04
C ASN A 68 29.39 -27.81 30.11
N HIS A 69 29.00 -27.71 28.83
CA HIS A 69 29.67 -26.83 27.87
C HIS A 69 29.14 -25.39 27.83
N HIS A 70 27.84 -25.18 28.08
CA HIS A 70 27.18 -23.89 27.85
C HIS A 70 26.36 -23.38 29.06
N GLY A 71 26.35 -24.11 30.17
CA GLY A 71 25.60 -23.78 31.39
C GLY A 71 24.12 -23.53 31.11
N LEU A 72 23.59 -22.47 31.73
CA LEU A 72 22.19 -22.06 31.61
C LEU A 72 21.78 -21.83 30.14
N ALA A 73 22.63 -21.21 29.32
CA ALA A 73 22.33 -20.94 27.91
C ALA A 73 22.09 -22.22 27.10
N GLY A 74 22.71 -23.34 27.49
CA GLY A 74 22.55 -24.65 26.85
C GLY A 74 21.17 -25.29 27.01
N LEU A 75 20.32 -24.75 27.90
CA LEU A 75 18.96 -25.22 28.12
C LEU A 75 18.01 -24.82 26.98
N TRP A 76 18.22 -23.64 26.38
CA TRP A 76 17.38 -23.14 25.29
C TRP A 76 17.71 -23.80 23.95
N GLU A 77 16.69 -23.90 23.09
CA GLU A 77 16.90 -24.38 21.72
C GLU A 77 17.41 -23.24 20.86
N ALA A 78 18.51 -23.48 20.14
CA ALA A 78 18.92 -22.57 19.08
C ALA A 78 17.80 -22.46 18.03
N LYS A 79 17.66 -21.28 17.42
CA LYS A 79 16.74 -21.11 16.28
C LYS A 79 17.08 -22.17 15.23
N GLY A 80 16.06 -22.96 14.85
CA GLY A 80 16.25 -24.02 13.86
C GLY A 80 16.82 -23.46 12.56
N ARG A 81 17.57 -24.29 11.82
CA ARG A 81 18.29 -23.87 10.60
C ARG A 81 17.39 -23.14 9.59
N GLY A 82 16.13 -23.58 9.48
CA GLY A 82 15.15 -23.02 8.55
C GLY A 82 15.57 -23.16 7.08
N ARG A 83 14.63 -22.93 6.16
CA ARG A 83 14.97 -22.79 4.75
C ARG A 83 15.59 -21.41 4.54
N LYS A 84 16.84 -21.37 4.04
CA LYS A 84 17.47 -20.10 3.67
C LYS A 84 16.68 -19.43 2.53
N PRO A 85 16.57 -18.09 2.53
CA PRO A 85 15.94 -17.37 1.43
C PRO A 85 16.60 -17.73 0.09
N SER A 86 15.80 -17.75 -0.98
CA SER A 86 16.29 -18.01 -2.34
C SER A 86 16.77 -16.73 -3.05
N TRP A 87 16.88 -15.61 -2.34
CA TRP A 87 17.27 -14.30 -2.88
C TRP A 87 18.35 -13.68 -2.01
N THR A 88 19.18 -12.84 -2.63
CA THR A 88 20.27 -12.11 -1.97
C THR A 88 19.82 -10.70 -1.55
N SER A 89 20.66 -10.00 -0.79
CA SER A 89 20.42 -8.59 -0.43
C SER A 89 20.36 -7.68 -1.67
N GLN A 90 21.15 -7.97 -2.70
CA GLN A 90 21.14 -7.20 -3.95
C GLN A 90 19.82 -7.37 -4.73
N ASP A 91 19.22 -8.56 -4.70
CA ASP A 91 17.92 -8.82 -5.34
C ASP A 91 16.79 -8.07 -4.63
N TRP A 92 16.95 -7.86 -3.32
CA TRP A 92 16.03 -7.08 -2.50
C TRP A 92 16.08 -5.59 -2.84
N GLU A 93 17.29 -5.02 -2.95
CA GLU A 93 17.47 -3.62 -3.36
C GLU A 93 16.90 -3.35 -4.75
N ALA A 94 17.12 -4.26 -5.70
CA ALA A 94 16.53 -4.16 -7.04
C ALA A 94 14.98 -4.15 -6.98
N LEU A 95 14.39 -4.99 -6.12
CA LEU A 95 12.95 -4.99 -5.92
C LEU A 95 12.46 -3.66 -5.32
N GLU A 96 13.18 -3.08 -4.35
CA GLU A 96 12.81 -1.79 -3.78
C GLU A 96 12.88 -0.67 -4.82
N GLN A 97 13.90 -0.66 -5.68
CA GLN A 97 13.99 0.27 -6.80
C GLN A 97 12.79 0.15 -7.75
N TRP A 98 12.41 -1.07 -8.12
CA TRP A 98 11.24 -1.29 -8.98
C TRP A 98 9.95 -0.81 -8.33
N LEU A 99 9.82 -0.98 -7.01
CA LEU A 99 8.68 -0.49 -6.25
C LEU A 99 8.64 1.03 -6.13
N GLN A 100 9.71 1.76 -6.40
CA GLN A 100 9.70 3.23 -6.44
C GLN A 100 9.24 3.78 -7.79
N GLU A 101 9.39 3.03 -8.89
CA GLU A 101 8.94 3.45 -10.23
C GLU A 101 7.46 3.90 -10.20
N PRO A 102 7.06 4.97 -10.94
CA PRO A 102 5.71 5.55 -10.89
C PRO A 102 4.68 4.72 -11.65
N ARG A 103 4.68 3.40 -11.44
CA ARG A 103 3.75 2.44 -12.05
C ARG A 103 3.17 1.48 -11.03
N SER A 104 2.00 0.93 -11.37
CA SER A 104 1.38 -0.15 -10.62
C SER A 104 2.09 -1.46 -11.00
N ILE A 105 2.77 -2.09 -10.04
CA ILE A 105 3.42 -3.39 -10.24
C ILE A 105 2.78 -4.42 -9.32
N SER A 106 2.28 -5.52 -9.90
CA SER A 106 1.70 -6.64 -9.16
C SER A 106 2.76 -7.64 -8.69
N SER A 107 2.42 -8.48 -7.71
CA SER A 107 3.31 -9.55 -7.24
C SER A 107 3.71 -10.53 -8.34
N ARG A 108 2.80 -10.81 -9.30
CA ARG A 108 3.08 -11.68 -10.45
C ARG A 108 4.11 -11.03 -11.38
N GLN A 109 3.97 -9.73 -11.65
CA GLN A 109 4.92 -8.98 -12.46
C GLN A 109 6.30 -8.89 -11.79
N LEU A 110 6.35 -8.70 -10.47
CA LEU A 110 7.61 -8.72 -9.71
C LEU A 110 8.29 -10.09 -9.76
N SER A 111 7.53 -11.17 -9.56
CA SER A 111 8.01 -12.55 -9.68
C SER A 111 8.60 -12.84 -11.06
N GLN A 112 7.88 -12.47 -12.13
CA GLN A 112 8.36 -12.63 -13.51
C GLN A 112 9.60 -11.78 -13.79
N ARG A 113 9.67 -10.56 -13.26
CA ARG A 113 10.82 -9.66 -13.46
C ARG A 113 12.06 -10.17 -12.73
N TRP A 114 11.92 -10.69 -11.51
CA TRP A 114 12.99 -11.38 -10.79
C TRP A 114 13.51 -12.60 -11.55
N ALA A 115 12.62 -13.45 -12.07
CA ALA A 115 13.02 -14.60 -12.87
C ALA A 115 13.80 -14.18 -14.14
N LYS A 116 13.34 -13.13 -14.82
CA LYS A 116 13.97 -12.64 -16.07
C LYS A 116 15.31 -11.94 -15.85
N GLN A 117 15.43 -11.07 -14.83
CA GLN A 117 16.59 -10.19 -14.66
C GLN A 117 17.63 -10.74 -13.69
N ARG A 118 17.24 -11.55 -12.71
CA ARG A 118 18.11 -12.05 -11.64
C ARG A 118 18.17 -13.57 -11.57
N GLN A 119 17.44 -14.29 -12.44
CA GLN A 119 17.30 -15.76 -12.39
C GLN A 119 16.79 -16.29 -11.04
N VAL A 120 16.05 -15.45 -10.30
CA VAL A 120 15.47 -15.80 -9.00
C VAL A 120 14.01 -16.24 -9.20
N PHE A 121 13.76 -17.53 -9.01
CA PHE A 121 12.43 -18.13 -9.18
C PHE A 121 11.66 -18.14 -7.86
N VAL A 122 10.89 -17.06 -7.62
CA VAL A 122 10.04 -16.92 -6.43
C VAL A 122 8.59 -16.77 -6.86
N GLY A 123 7.69 -17.60 -6.33
CA GLY A 123 6.26 -17.53 -6.65
C GLY A 123 5.60 -16.23 -6.18
N ALA A 124 4.54 -15.79 -6.88
CA ALA A 124 3.87 -14.51 -6.61
C ALA A 124 3.37 -14.37 -5.15
N GLU A 125 2.87 -15.45 -4.55
CA GLU A 125 2.44 -15.45 -3.14
C GLU A 125 3.61 -15.31 -2.16
N GLN A 126 4.77 -15.89 -2.48
CA GLN A 126 5.97 -15.71 -1.68
C GLN A 126 6.46 -14.26 -1.77
N VAL A 127 6.48 -13.66 -2.98
CA VAL A 127 6.75 -12.22 -3.15
C VAL A 127 5.81 -11.39 -2.27
N ARG A 128 4.49 -11.66 -2.34
CA ARG A 128 3.49 -10.97 -1.53
C ARG A 128 3.77 -11.09 -0.03
N ARG A 129 4.09 -12.30 0.46
CA ARG A 129 4.38 -12.57 1.87
C ARG A 129 5.61 -11.80 2.35
N ILE A 130 6.65 -11.72 1.51
CA ILE A 130 7.87 -10.97 1.84
C ILE A 130 7.55 -9.46 1.87
N LEU A 131 6.82 -8.96 0.88
CA LEU A 131 6.46 -7.54 0.79
C LEU A 131 5.60 -7.06 1.96
N LYS A 132 4.66 -7.89 2.44
CA LYS A 132 3.78 -7.54 3.58
C LYS A 132 4.54 -7.12 4.85
N LYS A 133 5.82 -7.45 4.99
CA LYS A 133 6.65 -7.05 6.15
C LYS A 133 6.98 -5.55 6.16
N LYS A 134 7.17 -4.93 4.99
CA LYS A 134 7.58 -3.51 4.86
C LYS A 134 6.65 -2.66 3.99
N TRP A 135 5.79 -3.30 3.20
CA TRP A 135 4.96 -2.68 2.18
C TRP A 135 3.50 -3.09 2.34
N ARG A 136 2.58 -2.20 1.96
CA ARG A 136 1.14 -2.47 1.91
C ARG A 136 0.60 -2.29 0.50
N TRP A 137 -0.23 -3.24 0.09
CA TRP A 137 -1.03 -3.15 -1.11
C TRP A 137 -2.18 -2.18 -0.87
N LYS A 138 -2.14 -1.02 -1.52
CA LYS A 138 -3.13 0.04 -1.35
C LYS A 138 -3.48 0.67 -2.70
N ARG A 139 -4.63 1.35 -2.71
CA ARG A 139 -5.05 2.19 -3.82
C ARG A 139 -4.20 3.45 -3.85
N PHE A 140 -3.61 3.74 -5.01
CA PHE A 140 -2.90 4.99 -5.24
C PHE A 140 -3.85 6.12 -5.58
N ARG A 141 -3.55 7.32 -5.09
CA ARG A 141 -4.31 8.53 -5.41
C ARG A 141 -3.64 9.26 -6.57
N LYS A 142 -4.42 9.63 -7.59
CA LYS A 142 -3.98 10.57 -8.63
C LYS A 142 -3.88 11.95 -7.99
N LYS A 143 -2.73 12.61 -8.11
CA LYS A 143 -2.58 14.02 -7.74
C LYS A 143 -2.78 14.87 -9.01
N PRO A 144 -3.62 15.91 -8.98
CA PRO A 144 -3.66 16.87 -10.07
C PRO A 144 -2.27 17.54 -10.20
N PRO A 145 -1.87 17.95 -11.42
CA PRO A 145 -0.65 18.73 -11.60
C PRO A 145 -0.69 19.99 -10.72
N VAL A 146 0.48 20.40 -10.22
CA VAL A 146 0.63 21.54 -9.30
C VAL A 146 -0.02 22.79 -9.92
N PRO A 147 -0.83 23.54 -9.16
CA PRO A 147 -1.48 24.75 -9.68
C PRO A 147 -0.43 25.78 -10.10
N LYS A 148 -0.61 26.33 -11.30
CA LYS A 148 0.19 27.44 -11.83
C LYS A 148 -0.28 28.74 -11.14
N ASN A 149 0.57 29.28 -10.25
CA ASN A 149 0.45 30.56 -9.55
C ASN A 149 -0.72 30.71 -8.53
N PRO A 150 -0.45 30.89 -7.22
CA PRO A 150 -1.47 31.10 -6.19
C PRO A 150 -2.26 32.41 -6.34
N GLU A 151 -1.68 33.47 -6.89
CA GLU A 151 -2.33 34.79 -7.02
C GLU A 151 -3.48 34.76 -8.02
N LEU A 152 -3.25 34.17 -9.21
CA LEU A 152 -4.29 33.97 -10.23
C LEU A 152 -5.46 33.13 -9.71
N LYS A 153 -5.17 32.16 -8.82
CA LYS A 153 -6.21 31.35 -8.19
C LYS A 153 -7.05 32.17 -7.21
N ALA A 154 -6.43 33.08 -6.46
CA ALA A 154 -7.13 33.97 -5.54
C ALA A 154 -8.01 34.97 -6.30
N ALA A 155 -7.50 35.58 -7.38
CA ALA A 155 -8.29 36.47 -8.24
C ALA A 155 -9.54 35.77 -8.81
N LYS A 156 -9.36 34.62 -9.47
CA LYS A 156 -10.48 33.81 -10.00
C LYS A 156 -11.49 33.40 -8.93
N LYS A 157 -11.04 33.18 -7.70
CA LYS A 157 -11.92 32.86 -6.57
C LYS A 157 -12.79 34.06 -6.19
N ARG A 158 -12.24 35.28 -6.20
CA ARG A 158 -13.00 36.52 -5.95
C ARG A 158 -14.04 36.74 -7.04
N ASP A 159 -13.63 36.65 -8.31
CA ASP A 159 -14.56 36.83 -9.45
C ASP A 159 -15.73 35.84 -9.38
N LEU A 160 -15.44 34.57 -9.08
CA LEU A 160 -16.48 33.55 -8.89
C LEU A 160 -17.41 33.87 -7.71
N GLN A 161 -16.90 34.42 -6.61
CA GLN A 161 -17.72 34.83 -5.47
C GLN A 161 -18.67 35.97 -5.85
N THR A 162 -18.18 36.97 -6.59
CA THR A 162 -19.00 38.07 -7.10
C THR A 162 -20.12 37.56 -8.01
N LEU A 163 -19.81 36.66 -8.95
CA LEU A 163 -20.82 36.09 -9.85
C LEU A 163 -21.87 35.26 -9.09
N LYS A 164 -21.47 34.55 -8.04
CA LYS A 164 -22.42 33.82 -7.19
C LYS A 164 -23.35 34.76 -6.44
N LEU A 165 -22.84 35.89 -5.94
CA LEU A 165 -23.67 36.91 -5.29
C LEU A 165 -24.69 37.48 -6.28
N TRP A 166 -24.27 37.83 -7.50
CA TRP A 166 -25.20 38.33 -8.52
C TRP A 166 -26.27 37.30 -8.93
N ALA A 167 -25.94 36.02 -8.90
CA ALA A 167 -26.92 34.96 -9.13
C ALA A 167 -27.91 34.82 -7.96
N GLN A 168 -27.47 35.06 -6.72
CA GLN A 168 -28.34 35.06 -5.53
C GLN A 168 -29.29 36.26 -5.51
N GLU A 169 -28.80 37.42 -5.94
CA GLU A 169 -29.59 38.64 -6.12
C GLU A 169 -30.45 38.62 -7.40
N ASP A 170 -30.50 37.46 -8.09
CA ASP A 170 -31.33 37.23 -9.28
C ASP A 170 -31.04 38.17 -10.47
N LEU A 171 -29.84 38.77 -10.48
CA LEU A 171 -29.38 39.70 -11.52
C LEU A 171 -28.89 38.95 -12.78
N ILE A 172 -28.36 37.74 -12.61
CA ILE A 172 -27.79 36.94 -13.69
C ILE A 172 -28.25 35.48 -13.62
N THR A 173 -28.36 34.84 -14.79
CA THR A 173 -28.47 33.38 -14.86
C THR A 173 -27.06 32.78 -14.94
N LEU A 174 -26.61 32.14 -13.86
CA LEU A 174 -25.27 31.58 -13.77
C LEU A 174 -25.21 30.12 -14.20
N LEU A 175 -24.36 29.83 -15.18
CA LEU A 175 -24.18 28.51 -15.78
C LEU A 175 -22.73 28.06 -15.68
N TYR A 176 -22.52 26.75 -15.50
CA TYR A 176 -21.21 26.12 -15.41
C TYR A 176 -20.99 25.16 -16.58
N LEU A 177 -20.00 25.45 -17.41
CA LEU A 177 -19.58 24.61 -18.53
C LEU A 177 -18.37 23.75 -18.12
N ASP A 178 -18.50 22.44 -18.26
CA ASP A 178 -17.38 21.52 -18.10
C ASP A 178 -17.40 20.36 -19.11
N GLU A 179 -16.21 19.80 -19.37
CA GLU A 179 -16.03 18.61 -20.22
C GLU A 179 -15.65 17.41 -19.34
N SER A 180 -16.51 16.40 -19.34
CA SER A 180 -16.27 15.13 -18.64
C SER A 180 -16.01 14.00 -19.64
N GLY A 181 -14.88 13.32 -19.48
CA GLY A 181 -14.53 12.17 -20.32
C GLY A 181 -14.76 10.84 -19.63
N CYS A 182 -15.72 10.06 -20.12
CA CYS A 182 -15.97 8.68 -19.71
C CYS A 182 -15.04 7.74 -20.50
N CYS A 183 -14.20 6.99 -19.80
CA CYS A 183 -13.30 6.00 -20.40
C CYS A 183 -13.47 4.65 -19.70
N SER A 184 -13.25 3.56 -20.45
CA SER A 184 -13.34 2.19 -19.92
C SER A 184 -12.14 1.80 -19.06
N GLU A 185 -11.14 2.68 -18.89
CA GLU A 185 -10.02 2.44 -18.00
C GLU A 185 -10.47 2.62 -16.54
N SER A 186 -10.21 1.60 -15.71
CA SER A 186 -10.41 1.75 -14.26
C SER A 186 -9.51 2.88 -13.73
N PRO A 187 -10.07 3.88 -13.03
CA PRO A 187 -9.27 4.95 -12.43
C PRO A 187 -8.43 4.46 -11.25
N LEU A 188 -8.59 3.19 -10.85
CA LEU A 188 -8.03 2.59 -9.65
C LEU A 188 -6.72 1.87 -9.96
N TYR A 189 -5.60 2.54 -9.66
CA TYR A 189 -4.30 1.89 -9.64
C TYR A 189 -4.03 1.33 -8.25
N TYR A 190 -3.80 0.02 -8.16
CA TYR A 190 -3.33 -0.62 -6.95
C TYR A 190 -1.84 -0.93 -7.07
N GLY A 191 -1.11 -0.79 -5.97
CA GLY A 191 0.26 -1.23 -5.91
C GLY A 191 0.78 -1.25 -4.50
N TYR A 192 2.05 -1.61 -4.38
CA TYR A 192 2.76 -1.59 -3.11
C TYR A 192 3.22 -0.17 -2.77
N SER A 193 2.90 0.26 -1.55
CA SER A 193 3.37 1.50 -0.92
C SER A 193 4.14 1.18 0.37
N PRO A 194 5.20 1.93 0.71
CA PRO A 194 5.86 1.76 1.99
C PRO A 194 4.87 2.00 3.14
N ILE A 195 5.02 1.28 4.24
CA ILE A 195 4.20 1.54 5.44
C ILE A 195 4.48 2.98 5.91
N GLY A 196 3.42 3.78 6.08
CA GLY A 196 3.51 5.18 6.51
C GLY A 196 3.64 6.21 5.38
N GLN A 197 3.86 5.80 4.13
CA GLN A 197 3.98 6.72 2.99
C GLN A 197 2.81 6.59 2.01
N GLN A 198 2.35 7.73 1.48
CA GLN A 198 1.33 7.75 0.42
C GLN A 198 1.99 7.94 -0.95
N LYS A 199 1.94 6.90 -1.78
CA LYS A 199 2.44 6.94 -3.16
C LYS A 199 1.37 7.49 -4.12
N SER A 200 1.77 8.44 -4.97
CA SER A 200 0.96 8.95 -6.07
C SER A 200 1.52 8.47 -7.42
N ILE A 201 0.64 8.27 -8.40
CA ILE A 201 1.02 7.97 -9.78
C ILE A 201 0.63 9.15 -10.68
N SER A 202 1.52 9.49 -11.61
CA SER A 202 1.24 10.41 -12.70
C SER A 202 0.26 9.81 -13.70
N GLN A 203 -0.64 10.64 -14.23
CA GLN A 203 -1.60 10.18 -15.22
C GLN A 203 -0.87 9.84 -16.54
N ARG A 204 -1.19 8.70 -17.16
CA ARG A 204 -0.71 8.40 -18.52
C ARG A 204 -1.22 9.47 -19.49
N SER A 205 -0.39 9.80 -20.48
CA SER A 205 -0.64 10.88 -21.45
C SER A 205 -1.74 10.53 -22.46
N ARG A 206 -1.84 9.25 -22.88
CA ARG A 206 -2.89 8.78 -23.80
C ARG A 206 -4.01 8.10 -23.01
N LYS A 207 -5.19 8.71 -23.06
CA LYS A 207 -6.44 8.07 -22.66
C LYS A 207 -6.97 7.30 -23.87
N GLY A 208 -7.39 6.05 -23.70
CA GLY A 208 -7.99 5.24 -24.76
C GLY A 208 -9.27 5.86 -25.35
N ARG A 209 -10.01 5.09 -26.15
CA ARG A 209 -11.30 5.52 -26.73
C ARG A 209 -12.25 5.96 -25.60
N ARG A 210 -12.70 7.22 -25.65
CA ARG A 210 -13.53 7.86 -24.63
C ARG A 210 -14.77 8.49 -25.23
N VAL A 211 -15.86 8.46 -24.49
CA VAL A 211 -17.04 9.28 -24.75
C VAL A 211 -16.87 10.54 -23.91
N ASN A 212 -16.80 11.69 -24.55
CA ASN A 212 -16.76 12.96 -23.87
C ASN A 212 -18.18 13.53 -23.83
N ILE A 213 -18.52 14.10 -22.68
CA ILE A 213 -19.76 14.80 -22.38
C ILE A 213 -19.37 16.26 -22.18
N MET A 214 -19.91 17.16 -23.00
CA MET A 214 -19.82 18.60 -22.78
C MET A 214 -21.16 19.05 -22.27
N GLY A 215 -21.17 19.56 -21.04
CA GLY A 215 -22.40 19.89 -20.33
C GLY A 215 -22.36 21.28 -19.73
N VAL A 216 -23.50 21.96 -19.82
CA VAL A 216 -23.79 23.22 -19.13
C VAL A 216 -24.78 22.93 -18.02
N TRP A 217 -24.39 23.29 -16.81
CA TRP A 217 -25.17 23.08 -15.61
C TRP A 217 -25.63 24.40 -15.01
N GLU A 218 -26.92 24.49 -14.74
CA GLU A 218 -27.53 25.53 -13.92
C GLU A 218 -27.87 24.93 -12.56
N GLN A 219 -27.44 25.58 -11.50
CA GLN A 219 -27.66 25.08 -10.16
C GLN A 219 -29.17 24.95 -9.87
N ASP A 220 -29.58 23.77 -9.40
CA ASP A 220 -30.95 23.42 -9.00
C ASP A 220 -32.04 23.59 -10.07
N ASN A 221 -31.66 23.76 -11.35
CA ASN A 221 -32.62 23.98 -12.43
C ASN A 221 -32.46 22.96 -13.57
N ARG A 222 -31.33 22.96 -14.27
CA ARG A 222 -31.16 22.15 -15.50
C ARG A 222 -29.73 21.75 -15.78
N PHE A 223 -29.62 20.65 -16.53
CA PHE A 223 -28.36 20.18 -17.08
C PHE A 223 -28.54 19.89 -18.57
N GLU A 224 -27.82 20.63 -19.41
CA GLU A 224 -27.87 20.51 -20.86
C GLU A 224 -26.54 19.93 -21.35
N TYR A 225 -26.56 18.87 -22.15
CA TYR A 225 -25.33 18.20 -22.55
C TYR A 225 -25.34 17.73 -24.00
N THR A 226 -24.14 17.55 -24.54
CA THR A 226 -23.89 16.84 -25.80
C THR A 226 -22.93 15.68 -25.56
N LEU A 227 -23.04 14.65 -26.41
CA LEU A 227 -22.16 13.49 -26.37
C LEU A 227 -21.31 13.46 -27.64
N LYS A 228 -20.02 13.18 -27.49
CA LYS A 228 -19.11 12.98 -28.62
C LYS A 228 -18.13 11.86 -28.34
N VAL A 229 -17.95 10.96 -29.29
CA VAL A 229 -16.88 9.97 -29.24
C VAL A 229 -15.58 10.66 -29.66
N GLY A 230 -14.56 10.60 -28.80
CA GLY A 230 -13.28 11.29 -29.02
C GLY A 230 -13.27 12.73 -28.50
N THR A 231 -12.29 13.50 -28.95
CA THR A 231 -12.02 14.86 -28.42
C THR A 231 -12.92 15.90 -29.09
N TYR A 232 -13.39 16.88 -28.30
CA TYR A 232 -14.06 18.06 -28.86
C TYR A 232 -13.05 18.89 -29.66
N ASN A 233 -13.43 19.29 -30.87
CA ASN A 233 -12.68 20.25 -31.67
C ASN A 233 -13.35 21.62 -31.57
N ALA A 234 -12.64 22.68 -32.00
CA ALA A 234 -13.16 24.04 -31.99
C ALA A 234 -14.55 24.15 -32.65
N ASN A 235 -14.76 23.50 -33.79
CA ASN A 235 -16.05 23.51 -34.48
C ASN A 235 -17.19 22.88 -33.66
N SER A 236 -16.95 21.74 -32.99
CA SER A 236 -17.98 21.15 -32.11
C SER A 236 -18.26 21.98 -30.87
N TYR A 237 -17.25 22.71 -30.38
CA TYR A 237 -17.41 23.65 -29.28
C TYR A 237 -18.24 24.87 -29.71
N LEU A 238 -17.91 25.47 -30.85
CA LEU A 238 -18.64 26.61 -31.41
C LEU A 238 -20.12 26.28 -31.64
N ARG A 239 -20.43 25.15 -32.28
CA ARG A 239 -21.83 24.70 -32.46
C ARG A 239 -22.60 24.58 -31.14
N PHE A 240 -21.94 24.10 -30.10
CA PHE A 240 -22.56 23.99 -28.78
C PHE A 240 -22.78 25.37 -28.14
N MET A 241 -21.81 26.27 -28.26
CA MET A 241 -21.93 27.64 -27.74
C MET A 241 -22.97 28.46 -28.51
N GLU A 242 -23.09 28.29 -29.82
CA GLU A 242 -24.16 28.88 -30.64
C GLU A 242 -25.53 28.41 -30.16
N TRP A 243 -25.68 27.11 -29.91
CA TRP A 243 -26.90 26.55 -29.35
C TRP A 243 -27.23 27.11 -27.95
N GLN A 244 -26.23 27.28 -27.09
CA GLN A 244 -26.40 27.95 -25.79
C GLN A 244 -26.74 29.43 -25.94
N ALA A 245 -26.15 30.15 -26.89
CA ALA A 245 -26.42 31.55 -27.15
C ALA A 245 -27.86 31.77 -27.62
N GLN A 246 -28.38 30.93 -28.52
CA GLN A 246 -29.78 30.97 -28.94
C GLN A 246 -30.74 30.80 -27.76
N LYS A 247 -30.41 29.92 -26.81
CA LYS A 247 -31.21 29.73 -25.59
C LYS A 247 -31.09 30.90 -24.62
N ALA A 248 -29.89 31.42 -24.43
CA ALA A 248 -29.65 32.61 -23.61
C ALA A 248 -30.41 33.82 -24.15
N MET A 249 -30.49 33.98 -25.47
CA MET A 249 -31.25 35.06 -26.10
C MET A 249 -32.75 34.96 -25.81
N LYS A 250 -33.33 33.77 -25.91
CA LYS A 250 -34.75 33.54 -25.55
C LYS A 250 -35.01 33.88 -24.07
N ARG A 251 -34.13 33.43 -23.18
CA ARG A 251 -34.24 33.73 -21.74
C ARG A 251 -34.11 35.21 -21.44
N LEU A 252 -33.17 35.89 -22.09
CA LEU A 252 -33.00 37.32 -21.91
C LEU A 252 -34.28 38.07 -22.29
N PHE A 253 -34.95 37.65 -23.36
CA PHE A 253 -36.24 38.22 -23.76
C PHE A 253 -37.36 37.91 -22.77
N GLU A 254 -37.41 36.68 -22.23
CA GLU A 254 -38.47 36.23 -21.31
C GLU A 254 -38.30 36.77 -19.88
N THR A 255 -37.07 36.78 -19.36
CA THR A 255 -36.78 37.07 -17.94
C THR A 255 -36.04 38.40 -17.73
N GLY A 256 -35.55 39.04 -18.79
CA GLY A 256 -34.73 40.25 -18.70
C GLY A 256 -33.31 40.02 -18.14
N LYS A 257 -32.91 38.77 -17.92
CA LYS A 257 -31.66 38.44 -17.20
C LYS A 257 -30.56 37.99 -18.17
N PRO A 258 -29.36 38.58 -18.10
CA PRO A 258 -28.23 38.09 -18.87
C PRO A 258 -27.77 36.72 -18.34
N THR A 259 -27.38 35.85 -19.27
CA THR A 259 -26.84 34.52 -18.96
C THR A 259 -25.31 34.57 -18.96
N VAL A 260 -24.68 34.12 -17.88
CA VAL A 260 -23.22 34.05 -17.74
C VAL A 260 -22.79 32.58 -17.67
N ILE A 261 -21.95 32.15 -18.63
CA ILE A 261 -21.38 30.80 -18.65
C ILE A 261 -19.94 30.84 -18.17
N ILE A 262 -19.65 30.18 -17.06
CA ILE A 262 -18.30 29.97 -16.55
C ILE A 262 -17.72 28.71 -17.19
N HIS A 263 -16.56 28.84 -17.84
CA HIS A 263 -15.83 27.70 -18.38
C HIS A 263 -14.36 27.70 -17.96
N SER A 264 -13.74 26.52 -17.95
CA SER A 264 -12.30 26.43 -17.76
C SER A 264 -11.56 26.84 -19.06
N GLY A 265 -10.63 27.78 -18.96
CA GLY A 265 -9.93 28.40 -20.11
C GLY A 265 -8.95 27.48 -20.87
N ARG A 266 -9.23 26.18 -20.98
CA ARG A 266 -8.44 25.25 -21.80
C ARG A 266 -8.80 25.31 -23.28
N PHE A 267 -9.98 25.80 -23.62
CA PHE A 267 -10.38 26.09 -24.99
C PHE A 267 -10.16 27.57 -25.24
N ASN A 268 -9.06 27.91 -25.94
CA ASN A 268 -8.88 29.24 -26.49
C ASN A 268 -9.25 29.18 -27.97
N PRO A 269 -10.44 29.63 -28.39
CA PRO A 269 -10.81 29.68 -29.80
C PRO A 269 -10.02 30.73 -30.59
N SER A 270 -9.26 31.61 -29.93
CA SER A 270 -8.52 32.71 -30.55
C SER A 270 -7.19 32.32 -31.23
N CYS A 271 -6.98 31.04 -31.57
CA CYS A 271 -5.78 30.59 -32.26
C CYS A 271 -6.12 29.85 -33.56
N GLN A 272 -6.88 30.49 -34.45
CA GLN A 272 -6.81 30.28 -35.90
C GLN A 272 -7.06 31.64 -36.57
N GLY A 273 -5.98 32.28 -37.02
CA GLY A 273 -6.05 33.61 -37.62
C GLY A 273 -4.71 34.34 -37.64
N SER A 274 -3.68 33.69 -38.18
CA SER A 274 -2.50 34.30 -38.80
C SER A 274 -1.79 33.24 -39.61
#